data_AF-A0A9W6GV55-F1
#
_entry.id   AF-A0A9W6GV55-F1
#
_cell.length_a   1.000
_cell.length_b   1.000
_cell.length_c   1.000
_cell.angle_alpha   90.00
_cell.angle_beta   90.00
_cell.angle_gamma   90.00
#
_symmetry.space_group_name_H-M   'P 1'
#
loop_
_entity.id
_entity.type
_entity.pdbx_description
1 polymer ?
#
loop_
_entity_poly.entity_id
_entity_poly.type
_entity_poly.pdbx_seq_one_letter_code
_entity_poly.pdbx_strand_id
1 'polypeptide(L)'
;MSSWAKYLGLILAGVVIAAILRSETFSPEPAADQSFISRAESQTAAGLKVSVSALAPEESRRSFGEDLARYNIQPVWLSIENDTDETLFYLPVATDPAYYSPYEVAYRFHGALSRDENQKRDAFFLERQINLALPPHARTTGFVYTTLDAGMKFVRVLVAGKGREETFSFVARVPGADFLGQKISSDPPFAATQVKDVDLTELKEILRTAPCCTTDARGDRKGDPLNLVVVESKSDPIAAVASRDWHLVQTLDAQSMIETARAFLLRDEYLTSPVSPLYLFGRKEDFALQKARATINERVHLRLWLLPQTFHSRRVWIGQISRDIGVRLTDKAWNLTTHKIGPDVDFDRSYLLQDLLLSGLVDHYGYVEGVGAAPMSAPRTNLTGDAYFTDGLRLVLFLSDRKTVLEDVGRLPWARPQQQ
;
A
#
# COMPACT_ATOMS: atom_id res chain seq x y z
N MET A 1 18.15 30.26 -46.28
CA MET A 1 17.55 29.14 -45.52
C MET A 1 17.16 28.05 -46.52
N SER A 2 17.83 26.90 -46.48
CA SER A 2 17.68 25.82 -47.47
C SER A 2 16.26 25.25 -47.48
N SER A 3 15.79 24.76 -48.63
CA SER A 3 14.45 24.16 -48.76
C SER A 3 14.21 23.05 -47.73
N TRP A 4 15.27 22.36 -47.32
CA TRP A 4 15.28 21.35 -46.25
C TRP A 4 14.73 21.85 -44.91
N ALA A 5 15.03 23.07 -44.48
CA ALA A 5 14.51 23.61 -43.22
C ALA A 5 12.99 23.87 -43.29
N LYS A 6 12.47 24.20 -44.48
CA LYS A 6 11.03 24.38 -44.71
C LYS A 6 10.30 23.04 -44.75
N TYR A 7 10.88 22.02 -45.38
CA TYR A 7 10.33 20.66 -45.38
C TYR A 7 10.35 20.03 -43.98
N LEU A 8 11.42 20.23 -43.21
CA LEU A 8 11.49 19.76 -41.82
C LEU A 8 10.43 20.45 -40.94
N GLY A 9 10.22 21.77 -41.11
CA GLY A 9 9.17 22.51 -40.41
C GLY A 9 7.75 22.04 -40.77
N LEU A 10 7.49 21.72 -42.04
CA LEU A 10 6.21 21.17 -42.49
C LEU A 10 5.98 19.73 -41.99
N ILE A 11 7.03 18.91 -41.92
CA ILE A 11 6.96 17.56 -41.35
C ILE A 11 6.71 17.63 -39.84
N LEU A 12 7.42 18.49 -39.10
CA LEU A 12 7.19 18.71 -37.67
C LEU A 12 5.78 19.24 -37.40
N ALA A 13 5.30 20.21 -38.19
CA ALA A 13 3.92 20.70 -38.09
C ALA A 13 2.91 19.59 -38.42
N GLY A 14 3.17 18.77 -39.45
CA GLY A 14 2.34 17.63 -39.83
C GLY A 14 2.30 16.55 -38.75
N VAL A 15 3.42 16.26 -38.07
CA VAL A 15 3.49 15.31 -36.95
C VAL A 15 2.77 15.86 -35.72
N VAL A 16 2.91 17.15 -35.42
CA VAL A 16 2.18 17.81 -34.32
C VAL A 16 0.68 17.84 -34.62
N ILE A 17 0.27 18.18 -35.83
CA ILE A 17 -1.13 18.14 -36.27
C ILE A 17 -1.66 16.69 -36.24
N ALA A 18 -0.90 15.71 -36.71
CA ALA A 18 -1.28 14.30 -36.64
C ALA A 18 -1.37 13.78 -35.20
N ALA A 19 -0.52 14.27 -34.28
CA ALA A 19 -0.60 13.96 -32.85
C ALA A 19 -1.80 14.64 -32.17
N ILE A 20 -2.16 15.86 -32.59
CA ILE A 20 -3.37 16.58 -32.15
C ILE A 20 -4.64 15.96 -32.74
N LEU A 21 -4.55 15.41 -33.95
CA LEU A 21 -5.62 14.71 -34.68
C LEU A 21 -5.64 13.20 -34.42
N ARG A 22 -4.81 12.66 -33.50
CA ARG A 22 -4.97 11.27 -33.04
C ARG A 22 -6.26 11.19 -32.21
N SER A 23 -7.38 11.13 -32.91
CA SER A 23 -8.62 10.56 -32.41
C SER A 23 -8.39 9.05 -32.33
N GLU A 24 -7.78 8.57 -31.26
CA GLU A 24 -7.92 7.15 -30.96
C GLU A 24 -9.40 6.90 -30.75
N THR A 25 -9.98 6.08 -31.63
CA THR A 25 -11.38 5.69 -31.58
C THR A 25 -11.64 5.10 -30.20
N PHE A 26 -12.61 5.66 -29.48
CA PHE A 26 -12.97 5.17 -28.16
C PHE A 26 -13.61 3.78 -28.31
N SER A 27 -12.89 2.75 -27.88
CA SER A 27 -13.26 1.35 -28.09
C SER A 27 -13.12 0.53 -26.79
N PRO A 28 -13.97 0.78 -25.79
CA PRO A 28 -13.97 -0.02 -24.57
C PRO A 28 -14.48 -1.44 -24.80
N GLU A 29 -14.00 -2.41 -24.01
CA GLU A 29 -14.44 -3.81 -24.06
C GLU A 29 -15.03 -4.28 -22.71
N PRO A 30 -16.28 -3.88 -22.35
CA PRO A 30 -16.93 -4.33 -21.12
C PRO A 30 -17.06 -5.86 -20.98
N ALA A 31 -17.03 -6.59 -22.10
CA ALA A 31 -17.04 -8.06 -22.07
C ALA A 31 -15.80 -8.64 -21.35
N ALA A 32 -14.69 -7.89 -21.26
CA ALA A 32 -13.49 -8.29 -20.52
C ALA A 32 -13.68 -8.24 -19.00
N ASP A 33 -14.77 -7.65 -18.50
CA ASP A 33 -15.00 -7.41 -17.08
C ASP A 33 -15.08 -8.71 -16.25
N GLN A 34 -15.45 -9.83 -16.89
CA GLN A 34 -15.55 -11.14 -16.25
C GLN A 34 -14.23 -11.56 -15.58
N SER A 35 -13.09 -11.14 -16.12
CA SER A 35 -11.77 -11.47 -15.57
C SER A 35 -11.61 -10.98 -14.13
N PHE A 36 -11.83 -9.69 -13.87
CA PHE A 36 -11.70 -9.13 -12.53
C PHE A 36 -12.92 -9.38 -11.65
N ILE A 37 -14.12 -9.58 -12.21
CA ILE A 37 -15.32 -9.98 -11.45
C ILE A 37 -15.16 -11.38 -10.87
N SER A 38 -14.58 -12.32 -11.64
CA SER A 38 -14.40 -13.71 -11.19
C SER A 38 -13.45 -13.86 -9.99
N ARG A 39 -12.56 -12.89 -9.78
CA ARG A 39 -11.62 -12.83 -8.66
C ARG A 39 -12.07 -11.87 -7.54
N ALA A 40 -13.30 -11.38 -7.58
CA ALA A 40 -13.78 -10.45 -6.57
C ALA A 40 -13.86 -11.11 -5.20
N GLU A 41 -13.30 -10.44 -4.19
CA GLU A 41 -13.42 -10.85 -2.80
C GLU A 41 -14.79 -10.44 -2.27
N SER A 42 -15.40 -11.26 -1.41
CA SER A 42 -16.74 -11.01 -0.89
C SER A 42 -16.81 -11.12 0.62
N GLN A 43 -17.56 -10.23 1.25
CA GLN A 43 -17.91 -10.29 2.67
C GLN A 43 -19.43 -10.14 2.83
N THR A 44 -19.97 -10.75 3.88
CA THR A 44 -21.41 -10.70 4.19
C THR A 44 -21.61 -10.40 5.67
N ALA A 45 -22.38 -9.35 5.96
CA ALA A 45 -22.72 -8.95 7.32
C ALA A 45 -24.02 -8.12 7.31
N ALA A 46 -24.83 -8.22 8.37
CA ALA A 46 -26.00 -7.37 8.59
C ALA A 46 -26.98 -7.27 7.40
N GLY A 47 -27.20 -8.38 6.68
CA GLY A 47 -28.09 -8.42 5.51
C GLY A 47 -27.51 -7.73 4.27
N LEU A 48 -26.21 -7.52 4.22
CA LEU A 48 -25.48 -7.00 3.07
C LEU A 48 -24.44 -8.03 2.61
N LYS A 49 -24.30 -8.18 1.29
CA LYS A 49 -23.17 -8.87 0.69
C LYS A 49 -22.43 -7.92 -0.25
N VAL A 50 -21.17 -7.68 0.04
CA VAL A 50 -20.31 -6.75 -0.68
C VAL A 50 -19.21 -7.54 -1.37
N SER A 51 -19.07 -7.35 -2.67
CA SER A 51 -17.98 -7.90 -3.47
C SER A 51 -17.15 -6.78 -4.09
N VAL A 52 -15.83 -6.95 -4.09
CA VAL A 52 -14.86 -5.92 -4.51
C VAL A 52 -13.79 -6.51 -5.41
N SER A 53 -13.41 -5.77 -6.45
CA SER A 53 -12.21 -6.04 -7.25
C SER A 53 -11.54 -4.75 -7.70
N ALA A 54 -10.26 -4.58 -7.37
CA ALA A 54 -9.44 -3.45 -7.84
C ALA A 54 -8.76 -3.81 -9.16
N LEU A 55 -8.97 -3.01 -10.21
CA LEU A 55 -8.48 -3.34 -11.55
C LEU A 55 -6.98 -3.11 -11.70
N ALA A 56 -6.31 -4.03 -12.39
CA ALA A 56 -4.95 -3.82 -12.89
C ALA A 56 -4.95 -2.78 -14.03
N PRO A 57 -3.83 -2.09 -14.30
CA PRO A 57 -3.72 -1.16 -15.43
C PRO A 57 -4.17 -1.78 -16.77
N GLU A 58 -3.76 -3.02 -17.06
CA GLU A 58 -4.12 -3.70 -18.32
C GLU A 58 -5.56 -4.23 -18.36
N GLU A 59 -6.15 -4.53 -17.20
CA GLU A 59 -7.59 -4.83 -17.10
C GLU A 59 -8.40 -3.54 -17.33
N SER A 60 -7.99 -2.44 -16.69
CA SER A 60 -8.60 -1.12 -16.84
C SER A 60 -8.53 -0.63 -18.28
N ARG A 61 -7.37 -0.74 -18.94
CA ARG A 61 -7.21 -0.29 -20.33
C ARG A 61 -8.14 -1.03 -21.29
N ARG A 62 -8.29 -2.35 -21.12
CA ARG A 62 -9.23 -3.15 -21.94
C ARG A 62 -10.68 -2.81 -21.63
N SER A 63 -11.05 -2.79 -20.35
CA SER A 63 -12.42 -2.54 -19.88
C SER A 63 -12.93 -1.14 -20.26
N PHE A 64 -12.08 -0.12 -20.12
CA PHE A 64 -12.44 1.28 -20.33
C PHE A 64 -11.99 1.87 -21.66
N GLY A 65 -11.17 1.16 -22.45
CA GLY A 65 -10.63 1.66 -23.72
C GLY A 65 -9.63 2.81 -23.58
N GLU A 66 -9.21 3.14 -22.35
CA GLU A 66 -8.35 4.27 -22.03
C GLU A 66 -7.30 3.89 -20.98
N ASP A 67 -6.12 4.51 -21.05
CA ASP A 67 -5.04 4.27 -20.09
C ASP A 67 -5.19 5.13 -18.83
N LEU A 68 -6.11 4.74 -17.95
CA LEU A 68 -6.42 5.45 -16.70
C LEU A 68 -5.21 5.55 -15.76
N ALA A 69 -4.35 4.52 -15.73
CA ALA A 69 -3.19 4.46 -14.86
C ALA A 69 -2.19 5.60 -15.16
N ARG A 70 -2.15 6.09 -16.41
CA ARG A 70 -1.32 7.26 -16.80
C ARG A 70 -1.65 8.54 -16.04
N TYR A 71 -2.84 8.62 -15.43
CA TYR A 71 -3.29 9.74 -14.62
C TYR A 71 -3.47 9.39 -13.14
N ASN A 72 -2.84 8.31 -12.67
CA ASN A 72 -2.97 7.81 -11.30
C ASN A 72 -4.41 7.40 -10.93
N ILE A 73 -5.20 6.95 -11.91
CA ILE A 73 -6.59 6.52 -11.71
C ILE A 73 -6.67 5.00 -11.78
N GLN A 74 -7.31 4.39 -10.78
CA GLN A 74 -7.61 2.97 -10.71
C GLN A 74 -9.10 2.76 -10.42
N PRO A 75 -9.85 2.14 -11.34
CA PRO A 75 -11.22 1.73 -11.07
C PRO A 75 -11.26 0.60 -10.04
N VAL A 76 -12.20 0.70 -9.10
CA VAL A 76 -12.60 -0.38 -8.20
C VAL A 76 -14.02 -0.78 -8.57
N TRP A 77 -14.18 -2.04 -8.97
CA TRP A 77 -15.47 -2.64 -9.20
C TRP A 77 -16.11 -3.04 -7.87
N LEU A 78 -17.39 -2.73 -7.72
CA LEU A 78 -18.20 -3.00 -6.55
C LEU A 78 -19.50 -3.68 -6.95
N SER A 79 -19.94 -4.63 -6.14
CA SER A 79 -21.26 -5.26 -6.20
C SER A 79 -21.81 -5.37 -4.79
N ILE A 80 -22.89 -4.65 -4.51
CA ILE A 80 -23.50 -4.57 -3.17
C ILE A 80 -24.92 -5.12 -3.27
N GLU A 81 -25.15 -6.27 -2.66
CA GLU A 81 -26.48 -6.86 -2.45
C GLU A 81 -27.02 -6.36 -1.11
N ASN A 82 -28.19 -5.73 -1.15
CA ASN A 82 -28.90 -5.26 0.04
C ASN A 82 -30.15 -6.13 0.23
N ASP A 83 -30.08 -7.11 1.14
CA ASP A 83 -31.19 -8.00 1.49
C ASP A 83 -32.06 -7.44 2.62
N THR A 84 -31.91 -6.16 2.95
CA THR A 84 -32.69 -5.49 3.99
C THR A 84 -33.89 -4.76 3.41
N ASP A 85 -34.84 -4.39 4.26
CA ASP A 85 -36.07 -3.70 3.85
C ASP A 85 -35.89 -2.17 3.67
N GLU A 86 -34.68 -1.67 3.90
CA GLU A 86 -34.37 -0.23 3.83
C GLU A 86 -33.49 0.09 2.61
N THR A 87 -33.73 1.24 1.99
CA THR A 87 -32.74 1.83 1.08
C THR A 87 -31.54 2.30 1.89
N LEU A 88 -30.36 1.82 1.51
CA LEU A 88 -29.09 2.21 2.10
C LEU A 88 -28.30 3.10 1.13
N PHE A 89 -27.22 3.72 1.61
CA PHE A 89 -26.35 4.55 0.80
C PHE A 89 -24.90 4.12 0.92
N TYR A 90 -24.25 3.89 -0.22
CA TYR A 90 -22.81 3.73 -0.30
C TYR A 90 -22.12 5.11 -0.27
N LEU A 91 -21.11 5.24 0.58
CA LEU A 91 -20.33 6.47 0.76
C LEU A 91 -18.93 6.30 0.15
N PRO A 92 -18.70 6.72 -1.12
CA PRO A 92 -17.44 6.49 -1.82
C PRO A 92 -16.23 7.19 -1.19
N VAL A 93 -16.46 8.28 -0.46
CA VAL A 93 -15.43 8.98 0.32
C VAL A 93 -14.72 8.06 1.34
N ALA A 94 -15.39 7.00 1.80
CA ALA A 94 -14.77 6.03 2.69
C ALA A 94 -13.81 5.08 1.95
N THR A 95 -14.08 4.79 0.67
CA THR A 95 -13.23 3.98 -0.20
C THR A 95 -11.98 4.74 -0.60
N ASP A 96 -12.14 5.99 -1.05
CA ASP A 96 -11.04 6.89 -1.35
C ASP A 96 -11.54 8.34 -1.18
N PRO A 97 -10.95 9.15 -0.28
CA PRO A 97 -11.34 10.55 -0.13
C PRO A 97 -10.99 11.43 -1.34
N ALA A 98 -10.08 10.98 -2.20
CA ALA A 98 -9.66 11.62 -3.44
C ALA A 98 -10.25 10.97 -4.71
N TYR A 99 -11.37 10.23 -4.57
CA TYR A 99 -12.04 9.60 -5.71
C TYR A 99 -12.42 10.63 -6.80
N TYR A 100 -12.36 10.19 -8.06
CA TYR A 100 -12.61 11.01 -9.23
C TYR A 100 -14.08 10.95 -9.66
N SER A 101 -14.60 12.07 -10.15
CA SER A 101 -15.90 12.05 -10.84
C SER A 101 -15.76 11.42 -12.23
N PRO A 102 -16.81 10.75 -12.77
CA PRO A 102 -16.74 10.16 -14.11
C PRO A 102 -16.33 11.16 -15.20
N TYR A 103 -16.85 12.38 -15.13
CA TYR A 103 -16.50 13.46 -16.05
C TYR A 103 -15.05 13.92 -15.91
N GLU A 104 -14.51 13.96 -14.70
CA GLU A 104 -13.09 14.27 -14.52
C GLU A 104 -12.21 13.22 -15.19
N VAL A 105 -12.53 11.93 -14.99
CA VAL A 105 -11.82 10.81 -15.63
C VAL A 105 -11.90 10.94 -17.14
N ALA A 106 -13.11 11.06 -17.70
CA ALA A 106 -13.33 11.16 -19.14
C ALA A 106 -12.61 12.36 -19.77
N TYR A 107 -12.66 13.52 -19.10
CA TYR A 107 -12.06 14.76 -19.57
C TYR A 107 -10.55 14.66 -19.79
N ARG A 108 -9.83 13.82 -19.01
CA ARG A 108 -8.39 13.61 -19.20
C ARG A 108 -8.03 13.00 -20.58
N PHE A 109 -9.02 12.44 -21.27
CA PHE A 109 -8.87 11.80 -22.59
C PHE A 109 -9.60 12.56 -23.69
N HIS A 110 -10.13 13.76 -23.41
CA HIS A 110 -10.81 14.55 -24.42
C HIS A 110 -9.84 15.08 -25.48
N GLY A 111 -10.18 14.85 -26.75
CA GLY A 111 -9.52 15.47 -27.89
C GLY A 111 -10.18 16.80 -28.25
N ALA A 112 -9.40 17.84 -28.56
CA ALA A 112 -9.92 19.17 -28.88
C ALA A 112 -10.85 19.20 -30.12
N LEU A 113 -10.71 18.21 -31.02
CA LEU A 113 -11.49 18.10 -32.27
C LEU A 113 -12.34 16.82 -32.32
N SER A 114 -12.55 16.16 -31.18
CA SER A 114 -13.17 14.82 -31.10
C SER A 114 -14.51 14.84 -30.35
N ARG A 115 -15.38 15.82 -30.63
CA ARG A 115 -16.62 16.07 -29.86
C ARG A 115 -17.47 14.82 -29.65
N ASP A 116 -17.74 14.04 -30.71
CA ASP A 116 -18.59 12.86 -30.62
C ASP A 116 -17.96 11.76 -29.76
N GLU A 117 -16.65 11.56 -29.90
CA GLU A 117 -15.91 10.58 -29.09
C GLU A 117 -15.81 11.04 -27.62
N ASN A 118 -15.66 12.34 -27.36
CA ASN A 118 -15.68 12.89 -26.00
C ASN A 118 -17.05 12.66 -25.34
N GLN A 119 -18.15 12.86 -26.06
CA GLN A 119 -19.50 12.58 -25.56
C GLN A 119 -19.71 11.08 -25.28
N LYS A 120 -19.19 10.20 -26.13
CA LYS A 120 -19.21 8.75 -25.88
C LYS A 120 -18.43 8.37 -24.63
N ARG A 121 -17.25 8.96 -24.42
CA ARG A 121 -16.46 8.77 -23.19
C ARG A 121 -17.28 9.22 -21.98
N ASP A 122 -17.78 10.44 -21.99
CA ASP A 122 -18.55 11.02 -20.88
C ASP A 122 -19.72 10.12 -20.49
N ALA A 123 -20.51 9.68 -21.47
CA ALA A 123 -21.63 8.76 -21.24
C ALA A 123 -21.15 7.41 -20.68
N PHE A 124 -20.11 6.81 -21.26
CA PHE A 124 -19.60 5.50 -20.84
C PHE A 124 -19.06 5.50 -19.41
N PHE A 125 -18.26 6.51 -19.03
CA PHE A 125 -17.76 6.62 -17.66
C PHE A 125 -18.89 6.88 -16.66
N LEU A 126 -19.88 7.70 -17.02
CA LEU A 126 -21.04 7.95 -16.18
C LEU A 126 -21.89 6.69 -15.97
N GLU A 127 -22.19 5.95 -17.04
CA GLU A 127 -22.98 4.71 -16.99
C GLU A 127 -22.32 3.61 -16.15
N ARG A 128 -20.98 3.61 -16.09
CA ARG A 128 -20.23 2.63 -15.30
C ARG A 128 -20.09 3.02 -13.83
N GLN A 129 -20.41 4.25 -13.44
CA GLN A 129 -20.35 4.66 -12.05
C GLN A 129 -21.34 3.86 -11.20
N ILE A 130 -20.91 3.39 -10.02
CA ILE A 130 -21.84 2.76 -9.09
C ILE A 130 -22.86 3.78 -8.57
N ASN A 131 -24.14 3.38 -8.53
CA ASN A 131 -25.18 4.17 -7.90
C ASN A 131 -24.98 4.23 -6.38
N LEU A 132 -25.12 5.43 -5.81
CA LEU A 132 -24.94 5.63 -4.37
C LEU A 132 -26.11 5.08 -3.56
N ALA A 133 -27.32 5.14 -4.10
CA ALA A 133 -28.50 4.53 -3.48
C ALA A 133 -28.48 3.01 -3.72
N LEU A 134 -28.69 2.26 -2.65
CA LEU A 134 -28.73 0.80 -2.61
C LEU A 134 -30.17 0.39 -2.25
N PRO A 135 -31.03 0.12 -3.24
CA PRO A 135 -32.43 -0.22 -2.98
C PRO A 135 -32.56 -1.52 -2.16
N PRO A 136 -33.66 -1.68 -1.41
CA PRO A 136 -33.93 -2.93 -0.69
C PRO A 136 -34.14 -4.09 -1.67
N HIS A 137 -33.72 -5.29 -1.26
CA HIS A 137 -33.82 -6.54 -2.02
C HIS A 137 -33.23 -6.46 -3.44
N ALA A 138 -32.17 -5.67 -3.58
CA ALA A 138 -31.54 -5.41 -4.88
C ALA A 138 -30.02 -5.52 -4.82
N ARG A 139 -29.44 -5.80 -5.98
CA ARG A 139 -28.00 -5.73 -6.22
C ARG A 139 -27.68 -4.46 -7.00
N THR A 140 -26.77 -3.66 -6.48
CA THR A 140 -26.21 -2.49 -7.17
C THR A 140 -24.77 -2.79 -7.55
N THR A 141 -24.41 -2.61 -8.82
CA THR A 141 -23.05 -2.83 -9.33
C THR A 141 -22.53 -1.61 -10.06
N GLY A 142 -21.21 -1.45 -10.09
CA GLY A 142 -20.56 -0.39 -10.86
C GLY A 142 -19.15 -0.13 -10.36
N PHE A 143 -18.62 1.05 -10.70
CA PHE A 143 -17.25 1.44 -10.40
C PHE A 143 -17.20 2.70 -9.54
N VAL A 144 -16.22 2.74 -8.65
CA VAL A 144 -15.67 3.99 -8.10
C VAL A 144 -14.28 4.20 -8.70
N TYR A 145 -14.00 5.42 -9.15
CA TYR A 145 -12.71 5.78 -9.73
C TYR A 145 -11.82 6.32 -8.62
N THR A 146 -10.82 5.54 -8.23
CA THR A 146 -9.94 5.85 -7.09
C THR A 146 -8.54 6.21 -7.58
N THR A 147 -7.68 6.65 -6.67
CA THR A 147 -6.24 6.76 -6.87
C THR A 147 -5.60 5.39 -7.13
N LEU A 148 -4.52 5.32 -7.90
CA LEU A 148 -3.85 4.07 -8.24
C LEU A 148 -2.98 3.57 -7.08
N ASP A 149 -3.23 2.33 -6.66
CA ASP A 149 -2.37 1.56 -5.77
C ASP A 149 -1.78 0.38 -6.51
N ALA A 150 -0.47 0.18 -6.36
CA ALA A 150 0.22 -0.91 -7.00
C ALA A 150 0.36 -2.12 -6.05
N GLY A 151 0.06 -3.31 -6.58
CA GLY A 151 0.20 -4.59 -5.87
C GLY A 151 -1.02 -4.99 -5.06
N MET A 152 -1.45 -4.16 -4.11
CA MET A 152 -2.69 -4.38 -3.38
C MET A 152 -3.38 -3.06 -3.14
N LYS A 153 -4.70 -3.14 -3.01
CA LYS A 153 -5.54 -1.98 -2.76
C LYS A 153 -6.39 -2.21 -1.53
N PHE A 154 -6.27 -1.31 -0.57
CA PHE A 154 -7.22 -1.28 0.53
C PHE A 154 -8.52 -0.64 0.05
N VAL A 155 -9.63 -1.37 0.17
CA VAL A 155 -10.95 -0.88 -0.21
C VAL A 155 -11.86 -0.95 1.01
N ARG A 156 -12.29 0.21 1.48
CA ARG A 156 -13.25 0.32 2.57
C ARG A 156 -14.61 0.72 2.03
N VAL A 157 -15.56 -0.21 2.05
CA VAL A 157 -16.94 0.05 1.64
C VAL A 157 -17.76 0.43 2.86
N LEU A 158 -18.20 1.69 2.92
CA LEU A 158 -19.09 2.19 3.95
C LEU A 158 -20.51 2.28 3.42
N VAL A 159 -21.42 1.59 4.08
CA VAL A 159 -22.86 1.61 3.80
C VAL A 159 -23.59 2.20 5.00
N ALA A 160 -24.38 3.24 4.78
CA ALA A 160 -25.09 3.95 5.84
C ALA A 160 -26.59 4.04 5.54
N GLY A 161 -27.39 4.02 6.61
CA GLY A 161 -28.84 4.14 6.57
C GLY A 161 -29.37 4.79 7.85
N LYS A 162 -30.68 4.72 8.06
CA LYS A 162 -31.30 5.33 9.24
C LYS A 162 -30.90 4.57 10.51
N GLY A 163 -29.96 5.14 11.28
CA GLY A 163 -29.52 4.55 12.55
C GLY A 163 -28.64 3.31 12.39
N ARG A 164 -28.09 3.08 11.20
CA ARG A 164 -27.18 1.96 10.92
C ARG A 164 -26.01 2.40 10.06
N GLU A 165 -24.85 1.84 10.35
CA GLU A 165 -23.61 2.02 9.60
C GLU A 165 -22.91 0.65 9.55
N GLU A 166 -22.58 0.20 8.35
CA GLU A 166 -21.85 -1.04 8.14
C GLU A 166 -20.59 -0.74 7.32
N THR A 167 -19.44 -1.19 7.83
CA THR A 167 -18.15 -1.04 7.15
C THR A 167 -17.61 -2.41 6.76
N PHE A 168 -17.24 -2.55 5.49
CA PHE A 168 -16.50 -3.69 4.97
C PHE A 168 -15.09 -3.24 4.59
N SER A 169 -14.09 -4.06 4.85
CA SER A 169 -12.69 -3.72 4.55
C SER A 169 -12.03 -4.88 3.83
N PHE A 170 -11.49 -4.59 2.65
CA PHE A 170 -10.87 -5.55 1.74
C PHE A 170 -9.44 -5.13 1.46
N VAL A 171 -8.55 -6.10 1.30
CA VAL A 171 -7.20 -5.90 0.75
C VAL A 171 -7.19 -6.58 -0.62
N ALA A 172 -7.76 -5.90 -1.60
CA ALA A 172 -7.94 -6.45 -2.93
C ALA A 172 -6.58 -6.57 -3.63
N ARG A 173 -6.23 -7.79 -4.04
CA ARG A 173 -5.02 -8.02 -4.84
C ARG A 173 -5.18 -7.38 -6.22
N VAL A 174 -4.17 -6.61 -6.64
CA VAL A 174 -4.11 -6.00 -7.97
C VAL A 174 -3.14 -6.83 -8.82
N PRO A 175 -3.62 -7.55 -9.85
CA PRO A 175 -2.73 -8.27 -10.78
C PRO A 175 -1.73 -7.31 -11.45
N GLY A 176 -0.49 -7.73 -11.65
CA GLY A 176 0.53 -6.86 -12.23
C GLY A 176 1.95 -7.27 -11.82
N ALA A 177 2.81 -6.27 -11.61
CA ALA A 177 4.19 -6.48 -11.13
C ALA A 177 4.23 -7.27 -9.81
N ASP A 178 5.31 -8.03 -9.58
CA ASP A 178 5.54 -8.70 -8.31
C ASP A 178 5.85 -7.65 -7.22
N PHE A 179 5.16 -7.72 -6.08
CA PHE A 179 5.46 -6.89 -4.91
C PHE A 179 6.02 -7.76 -3.78
N LEU A 180 6.94 -7.21 -2.99
CA LEU A 180 7.50 -7.90 -1.84
C LEU A 180 6.37 -8.25 -0.85
N GLY A 181 6.23 -9.55 -0.57
CA GLY A 181 5.27 -10.10 0.39
C GLY A 181 4.04 -10.77 -0.20
N GLN A 182 3.73 -10.57 -1.49
CA GLN A 182 2.58 -11.25 -2.13
C GLN A 182 2.69 -12.78 -2.16
N LYS A 183 3.91 -13.34 -2.15
CA LYS A 183 4.15 -14.80 -2.24
C LYS A 183 4.06 -15.53 -0.90
N ILE A 184 4.08 -14.81 0.23
CA ILE A 184 4.21 -15.42 1.56
C ILE A 184 2.90 -16.05 2.04
N SER A 185 1.76 -15.59 1.54
CA SER A 185 0.47 -16.24 1.82
C SER A 185 0.36 -17.61 1.16
N SER A 186 1.08 -17.86 0.06
CA SER A 186 1.02 -19.12 -0.70
C SER A 186 2.18 -20.05 -0.41
N ASP A 187 3.36 -19.52 -0.04
CA ASP A 187 4.57 -20.30 0.21
C ASP A 187 5.36 -19.66 1.37
N PRO A 188 5.02 -20.00 2.63
CA PRO A 188 5.73 -19.44 3.77
C PRO A 188 7.17 -19.97 3.83
N PRO A 189 8.15 -19.14 4.25
CA PRO A 189 9.57 -19.52 4.28
C PRO A 189 9.93 -20.64 5.28
N PHE A 190 8.95 -21.14 6.06
CA PHE A 190 9.14 -22.18 7.06
C PHE A 190 8.23 -23.36 6.78
N ALA A 191 8.76 -24.58 6.91
CA ALA A 191 7.96 -25.79 6.87
C ALA A 191 7.01 -25.82 8.07
N ALA A 192 5.83 -26.44 7.92
CA ALA A 192 4.83 -26.54 8.99
C ALA A 192 5.39 -27.13 10.30
N THR A 193 6.37 -28.03 10.21
CA THR A 193 7.05 -28.64 11.36
C THR A 193 7.96 -27.68 12.14
N GLN A 194 8.34 -26.55 11.52
CA GLN A 194 9.16 -25.51 12.13
C GLN A 194 8.32 -24.42 12.82
N VAL A 195 7.01 -24.39 12.54
CA VAL A 195 6.09 -23.39 13.11
C VAL A 195 5.69 -23.80 14.52
N LYS A 196 5.91 -22.91 15.50
CA LYS A 196 5.53 -23.12 16.90
C LYS A 196 4.56 -22.03 17.36
N ASP A 197 3.37 -22.43 17.81
CA ASP A 197 2.47 -21.53 18.54
C ASP A 197 2.98 -21.33 19.97
N VAL A 198 3.10 -20.08 20.39
CA VAL A 198 3.67 -19.69 21.68
C VAL A 198 2.69 -18.89 22.50
N ASP A 199 2.82 -18.96 23.83
CA ASP A 199 2.08 -18.09 24.73
C ASP A 199 2.73 -16.69 24.84
N LEU A 200 2.10 -15.80 25.60
CA LEU A 200 2.55 -14.41 25.73
C LEU A 200 3.91 -14.29 26.45
N THR A 201 4.22 -15.21 27.36
CA THR A 201 5.48 -15.23 28.12
C THR A 201 6.62 -15.72 27.23
N GLU A 202 6.39 -16.82 26.53
CA GLU A 202 7.33 -17.37 25.54
C GLU A 202 7.59 -16.34 24.42
N LEU A 203 6.54 -15.70 23.89
CA LEU A 203 6.67 -14.67 22.87
C LEU A 203 7.57 -13.52 23.35
N LYS A 204 7.34 -13.00 24.57
CA LYS A 204 8.16 -11.93 25.13
C LYS A 204 9.64 -12.30 25.15
N GLU A 205 9.97 -13.52 25.57
CA GLU A 205 11.35 -13.98 25.67
C GLU A 205 12.02 -14.18 24.30
N ILE A 206 11.27 -14.68 23.32
CA ILE A 206 11.73 -14.80 21.94
C ILE A 206 12.05 -13.43 21.34
N LEU A 207 11.19 -12.44 21.57
CA LEU A 207 11.42 -11.07 21.07
C LEU A 207 12.59 -10.37 21.78
N ARG A 208 12.81 -10.67 23.07
CA ARG A 208 13.92 -10.15 23.86
C ARG A 208 15.27 -10.69 23.39
N THR A 209 15.32 -11.94 22.95
CA THR A 209 16.54 -12.63 22.52
C THR A 209 16.78 -12.55 21.01
N ALA A 210 15.80 -12.10 20.23
CA ALA A 210 15.95 -11.88 18.79
C ALA A 210 17.09 -10.89 18.46
N PRO A 211 17.66 -10.94 17.24
CA PRO A 211 18.70 -9.99 16.82
C PRO A 211 18.26 -8.53 17.01
N CYS A 212 19.19 -7.67 17.43
CA CYS A 212 18.89 -6.25 17.63
C CYS A 212 18.53 -5.53 16.33
N CYS A 213 19.12 -5.98 15.23
CA CYS A 213 19.37 -5.16 14.07
C CYS A 213 19.39 -6.04 12.83
N THR A 214 19.02 -5.43 11.71
CA THR A 214 19.23 -6.00 10.38
C THR A 214 20.72 -6.09 10.06
N THR A 215 21.07 -6.78 8.97
CA THR A 215 22.44 -6.88 8.46
C THR A 215 22.49 -6.64 6.97
N ASP A 216 23.71 -6.57 6.42
CA ASP A 216 23.92 -6.78 4.99
C ASP A 216 23.79 -8.26 4.61
N ALA A 217 23.94 -8.57 3.32
CA ALA A 217 23.80 -9.92 2.79
C ALA A 217 24.79 -10.93 3.38
N ARG A 218 25.95 -10.47 3.87
CA ARG A 218 26.98 -11.33 4.48
C ARG A 218 26.76 -11.54 5.97
N GLY A 219 25.96 -10.68 6.62
CA GLY A 219 25.73 -10.75 8.05
C GLY A 219 26.85 -10.16 8.90
N ASP A 220 27.87 -9.53 8.30
CA ASP A 220 29.08 -9.05 8.99
C ASP A 220 28.94 -7.61 9.50
N ARG A 221 28.00 -6.84 8.96
CA ARG A 221 27.72 -5.46 9.34
C ARG A 221 26.28 -5.30 9.80
N LYS A 222 26.10 -4.49 10.84
CA LYS A 222 24.78 -4.15 11.40
C LYS A 222 24.15 -2.99 10.62
N GLY A 223 22.86 -3.11 10.36
CA GLY A 223 22.02 -2.08 9.80
C GLY A 223 21.08 -1.46 10.82
N ASP A 224 19.90 -1.11 10.33
CA ASP A 224 18.86 -0.45 11.11
C ASP A 224 18.32 -1.38 12.22
N PRO A 225 17.87 -0.80 13.36
CA PRO A 225 17.37 -1.56 14.49
C PRO A 225 16.03 -2.23 14.18
N LEU A 226 15.87 -3.47 14.66
CA LEU A 226 14.60 -4.20 14.60
C LEU A 226 13.67 -3.75 15.72
N ASN A 227 13.18 -2.52 15.61
CA ASN A 227 12.41 -1.79 16.62
C ASN A 227 10.89 -2.04 16.59
N LEU A 228 10.42 -3.00 15.81
CA LEU A 228 9.00 -3.32 15.64
C LEU A 228 8.73 -4.82 15.66
N VAL A 229 7.56 -5.20 16.17
CA VAL A 229 6.96 -6.52 16.09
C VAL A 229 5.47 -6.35 15.81
N VAL A 230 4.94 -7.14 14.87
CA VAL A 230 3.52 -7.16 14.53
C VAL A 230 3.00 -8.59 14.65
N VAL A 231 2.01 -8.80 15.51
CA VAL A 231 1.16 -9.99 15.48
C VAL A 231 -0.03 -9.66 14.61
N GLU A 232 -0.19 -10.38 13.51
CA GLU A 232 -1.25 -10.09 12.55
C GLU A 232 -2.66 -10.27 13.10
N SER A 233 -3.65 -9.81 12.34
CA SER A 233 -5.05 -10.14 12.58
C SER A 233 -5.36 -11.53 12.00
N LYS A 234 -6.53 -12.12 12.28
CA LYS A 234 -6.82 -13.48 11.79
C LYS A 234 -7.18 -13.51 10.31
N SER A 235 -7.75 -12.43 9.77
CA SER A 235 -8.21 -12.38 8.39
C SER A 235 -7.19 -11.79 7.42
N ASP A 236 -6.35 -10.83 7.85
CA ASP A 236 -5.43 -10.16 6.94
C ASP A 236 -4.15 -9.62 7.64
N PRO A 237 -2.94 -9.95 7.15
CA PRO A 237 -1.67 -9.54 7.76
C PRO A 237 -1.43 -8.02 7.81
N ILE A 238 -2.07 -7.27 6.92
CA ILE A 238 -1.69 -5.89 6.61
C ILE A 238 -2.89 -4.94 6.54
N ALA A 239 -4.11 -5.39 6.77
CA ALA A 239 -5.29 -4.52 6.75
C ALA A 239 -5.12 -3.26 7.61
N ALA A 240 -4.52 -3.38 8.80
CA ALA A 240 -4.26 -2.23 9.66
C ALA A 240 -3.32 -1.20 9.01
N VAL A 241 -2.19 -1.63 8.43
CA VAL A 241 -1.26 -0.72 7.75
C VAL A 241 -1.86 -0.19 6.45
N ALA A 242 -2.50 -1.04 5.65
CA ALA A 242 -3.11 -0.66 4.37
C ALA A 242 -4.25 0.36 4.57
N SER A 243 -5.01 0.27 5.66
CA SER A 243 -6.07 1.24 6.00
C SER A 243 -5.55 2.64 6.37
N ARG A 244 -4.23 2.80 6.51
CA ARG A 244 -3.55 4.02 6.91
C ARG A 244 -2.59 4.51 5.83
N ASP A 245 -2.88 4.24 4.56
CA ASP A 245 -2.11 4.74 3.40
C ASP A 245 -0.64 4.26 3.39
N TRP A 246 -0.40 3.04 3.87
CA TRP A 246 0.88 2.36 3.68
C TRP A 246 0.81 1.52 2.42
N HIS A 247 1.69 1.82 1.46
CA HIS A 247 1.74 1.13 0.17
C HIS A 247 2.85 0.08 0.16
N LEU A 248 2.63 -1.05 -0.51
CA LEU A 248 3.71 -2.00 -0.77
C LEU A 248 4.78 -1.39 -1.67
N VAL A 249 6.00 -1.87 -1.46
CA VAL A 249 7.14 -1.58 -2.31
C VAL A 249 7.31 -2.69 -3.36
N GLN A 250 7.62 -2.30 -4.61
CA GLN A 250 7.90 -3.26 -5.69
C GLN A 250 9.12 -4.14 -5.38
N THR A 251 9.17 -5.36 -5.92
CA THR A 251 10.38 -6.18 -5.86
C THR A 251 11.55 -5.47 -6.53
N LEU A 252 12.74 -5.57 -5.95
CA LEU A 252 13.96 -5.08 -6.60
C LEU A 252 14.37 -6.07 -7.70
N ASP A 253 13.99 -5.78 -8.95
CA ASP A 253 14.36 -6.52 -10.16
C ASP A 253 14.81 -5.55 -11.26
N ALA A 254 15.32 -6.09 -12.38
CA ALA A 254 15.87 -5.25 -13.45
C ALA A 254 14.83 -4.31 -14.08
N GLN A 255 13.55 -4.70 -14.08
CA GLN A 255 12.47 -3.87 -14.63
C GLN A 255 12.09 -2.75 -13.67
N SER A 256 11.93 -3.06 -12.37
CA SER A 256 11.64 -2.05 -11.35
C SER A 256 12.80 -1.06 -11.18
N MET A 257 14.06 -1.48 -11.40
CA MET A 257 15.21 -0.56 -11.47
C MET A 257 15.15 0.41 -12.67
N ILE A 258 14.71 -0.04 -13.85
CA ILE A 258 14.54 0.83 -15.03
C ILE A 258 13.40 1.83 -14.82
N GLU A 259 12.27 1.39 -14.25
CA GLU A 259 11.15 2.26 -13.92
C GLU A 259 11.52 3.30 -12.85
N THR A 260 12.24 2.88 -11.81
CA THR A 260 12.79 3.77 -10.78
C THR A 260 13.72 4.82 -11.40
N ALA A 261 14.61 4.41 -12.30
CA ALA A 261 15.51 5.33 -13.00
C ALA A 261 14.75 6.31 -13.91
N ARG A 262 13.69 5.87 -14.60
CA ARG A 262 12.84 6.73 -15.44
C ARG A 262 12.06 7.75 -14.59
N ALA A 263 11.44 7.31 -13.49
CA ALA A 263 10.67 8.20 -12.62
C ALA A 263 11.56 9.26 -11.94
N PHE A 264 12.79 8.88 -11.54
CA PHE A 264 13.78 9.81 -11.01
C PHE A 264 14.18 10.89 -12.03
N LEU A 265 14.30 10.52 -13.32
CA LEU A 265 14.61 11.47 -14.41
C LEU A 265 13.43 12.40 -14.73
N LEU A 266 12.19 11.91 -14.61
CA LEU A 266 10.97 12.65 -14.95
C LEU A 266 10.39 13.48 -13.78
N ARG A 267 10.93 13.34 -12.55
CA ARG A 267 10.41 13.96 -11.30
C ARG A 267 8.96 13.57 -10.98
N ASP A 268 8.49 12.42 -11.46
CA ASP A 268 7.14 11.91 -11.15
C ASP A 268 7.10 11.26 -9.75
N GLU A 269 5.95 11.38 -9.07
CA GLU A 269 5.67 10.79 -7.76
C GLU A 269 5.70 9.25 -7.79
N TYR A 270 6.89 8.65 -7.61
CA TYR A 270 7.04 7.20 -7.60
C TYR A 270 6.74 6.60 -6.22
N LEU A 271 5.45 6.46 -5.91
CA LEU A 271 4.89 6.00 -4.62
C LEU A 271 5.14 4.51 -4.30
N THR A 272 5.86 3.76 -5.14
CA THR A 272 6.17 2.33 -4.91
C THR A 272 7.65 1.96 -5.12
N SER A 273 8.54 2.96 -5.11
CA SER A 273 9.98 2.77 -5.35
C SER A 273 10.57 1.64 -4.53
N PRO A 274 11.31 0.70 -5.14
CA PRO A 274 12.07 -0.33 -4.45
C PRO A 274 12.95 0.25 -3.34
N VAL A 275 13.04 -0.48 -2.23
CA VAL A 275 13.98 -0.20 -1.16
C VAL A 275 15.23 -1.06 -1.32
N SER A 276 16.37 -0.58 -0.83
CA SER A 276 17.56 -1.42 -0.71
C SER A 276 17.29 -2.55 0.29
N PRO A 277 17.67 -3.80 -0.02
CA PRO A 277 17.34 -4.94 0.80
C PRO A 277 18.13 -4.92 2.10
N LEU A 278 17.44 -5.24 3.20
CA LEU A 278 18.06 -5.52 4.48
C LEU A 278 17.93 -7.02 4.76
N TYR A 279 18.84 -7.57 5.56
CA TYR A 279 18.87 -9.01 5.81
C TYR A 279 18.61 -9.31 7.27
N LEU A 280 17.87 -10.38 7.51
CA LEU A 280 17.68 -11.00 8.81
C LEU A 280 17.59 -12.51 8.60
N PHE A 281 18.24 -13.30 9.45
CA PHE A 281 18.29 -14.77 9.32
C PHE A 281 18.77 -15.25 7.93
N GLY A 282 19.70 -14.51 7.32
CA GLY A 282 20.25 -14.84 6.00
C GLY A 282 19.31 -14.60 4.81
N ARG A 283 18.16 -13.97 5.03
CA ARG A 283 17.15 -13.68 4.00
C ARG A 283 16.74 -12.21 3.98
N LYS A 284 16.29 -11.75 2.82
CA LYS A 284 15.74 -10.40 2.63
C LYS A 284 14.41 -10.23 3.36
N GLU A 285 13.98 -8.99 3.51
CA GLU A 285 12.65 -8.64 4.01
C GLU A 285 11.54 -9.36 3.25
N ASP A 286 10.52 -9.77 4.01
CA ASP A 286 9.34 -10.44 3.50
C ASP A 286 8.33 -9.43 2.97
N PHE A 287 8.11 -8.35 3.73
CA PHE A 287 7.31 -7.21 3.31
C PHE A 287 8.14 -5.94 3.44
N ALA A 288 7.96 -5.03 2.48
CA ALA A 288 8.38 -3.64 2.58
C ALA A 288 7.18 -2.76 2.26
N LEU A 289 6.87 -1.85 3.19
CA LEU A 289 5.83 -0.84 3.04
C LEU A 289 6.44 0.55 3.15
N GLN A 290 5.80 1.51 2.50
CA GLN A 290 6.15 2.90 2.63
C GLN A 290 4.92 3.78 2.74
N LYS A 291 5.03 4.84 3.54
CA LYS A 291 4.07 5.93 3.60
C LYS A 291 4.77 7.21 3.16
N ALA A 292 4.34 7.74 2.02
CA ALA A 292 4.91 8.96 1.46
C ALA A 292 4.42 10.20 2.23
N ARG A 293 5.23 11.26 2.27
CA ARG A 293 4.80 12.60 2.65
C ARG A 293 4.53 13.45 1.40
N ALA A 294 4.50 14.77 1.55
CA ALA A 294 4.30 15.72 0.46
C ALA A 294 5.39 15.66 -0.65
N THR A 295 6.52 14.98 -0.43
CA THR A 295 7.54 14.76 -1.48
C THR A 295 8.15 13.36 -1.39
N ILE A 296 8.67 12.87 -2.52
CA ILE A 296 9.38 11.59 -2.64
C ILE A 296 10.59 11.47 -1.68
N ASN A 297 11.21 12.59 -1.32
CA ASN A 297 12.46 12.60 -0.54
C ASN A 297 12.26 12.39 0.96
N GLU A 298 10.99 12.40 1.41
CA GLU A 298 10.61 12.19 2.80
C GLU A 298 9.58 11.06 2.89
N ARG A 299 10.01 9.91 3.42
CA ARG A 299 9.18 8.70 3.50
C ARG A 299 9.36 8.04 4.84
N VAL A 300 8.35 7.30 5.28
CA VAL A 300 8.51 6.35 6.38
C VAL A 300 8.48 4.95 5.79
N HIS A 301 9.52 4.17 6.08
CA HIS A 301 9.71 2.81 5.58
C HIS A 301 9.52 1.81 6.70
N LEU A 302 8.75 0.78 6.40
CA LEU A 302 8.48 -0.36 7.25
C LEU A 302 8.95 -1.63 6.54
N ARG A 303 9.83 -2.41 7.16
CA ARG A 303 10.22 -3.74 6.67
C ARG A 303 9.86 -4.79 7.70
N LEU A 304 9.34 -5.93 7.25
CA LEU A 304 8.92 -7.04 8.11
C LEU A 304 9.56 -8.35 7.64
N TRP A 305 9.84 -9.22 8.61
CA TRP A 305 10.29 -10.60 8.44
C TRP A 305 9.40 -11.51 9.30
N LEU A 306 8.85 -12.55 8.69
CA LEU A 306 8.10 -13.60 9.33
C LEU A 306 8.99 -14.37 10.31
N LEU A 307 8.50 -14.59 11.52
CA LEU A 307 9.09 -15.51 12.48
C LEU A 307 8.47 -16.90 12.33
N PRO A 308 9.20 -17.97 12.69
CA PRO A 308 8.62 -19.32 12.79
C PRO A 308 7.67 -19.47 13.99
N GLN A 309 7.43 -18.40 14.75
CA GLN A 309 6.48 -18.39 15.85
C GLN A 309 5.13 -17.84 15.42
N THR A 310 4.08 -18.43 15.98
CA THR A 310 2.72 -17.88 15.93
C THR A 310 2.22 -17.57 17.34
N PHE A 311 1.26 -16.66 17.46
CA PHE A 311 0.58 -16.36 18.72
C PHE A 311 -0.93 -16.53 18.54
N HIS A 312 -1.50 -17.57 19.15
CA HIS A 312 -2.88 -18.00 18.90
C HIS A 312 -3.16 -18.24 17.41
N SER A 313 -2.25 -18.96 16.75
CA SER A 313 -2.26 -19.27 15.31
C SER A 313 -2.16 -18.04 14.38
N ARG A 314 -1.82 -16.87 14.91
CA ARG A 314 -1.55 -15.65 14.12
C ARG A 314 -0.05 -15.52 13.89
N ARG A 315 0.38 -15.23 12.67
CA ARG A 315 1.80 -15.04 12.36
C ARG A 315 2.39 -13.86 13.14
N VAL A 316 3.64 -14.04 13.55
CA VAL A 316 4.43 -13.00 14.20
C VAL A 316 5.48 -12.49 13.23
N TRP A 317 5.54 -11.18 13.06
CA TRP A 317 6.48 -10.48 12.21
C TRP A 317 7.41 -9.66 13.07
N ILE A 318 8.73 -9.76 12.84
CA ILE A 318 9.71 -8.83 13.39
C ILE A 318 10.09 -7.83 12.32
N GLY A 319 10.31 -6.58 12.70
CA GLY A 319 10.42 -5.52 11.73
C GLY A 319 11.24 -4.34 12.16
N GLN A 320 11.37 -3.43 11.19
CA GLN A 320 12.14 -2.22 11.26
C GLN A 320 11.28 -1.08 10.71
N ILE A 321 11.17 0.01 11.47
CA ILE A 321 10.52 1.25 11.07
C ILE A 321 11.55 2.38 11.15
N SER A 322 11.67 3.17 10.08
CA SER A 322 12.52 4.37 10.01
C SER A 322 11.94 5.40 9.06
N ARG A 323 12.35 6.66 9.25
CA ARG A 323 12.04 7.76 8.35
C ARG A 323 13.26 8.22 7.59
N ASP A 324 13.06 8.47 6.32
CA ASP A 324 13.99 9.16 5.45
C ASP A 324 13.71 10.67 5.54
N ILE A 325 14.76 11.44 5.85
CA ILE A 325 14.71 12.91 6.04
C ILE A 325 15.45 13.67 4.93
N GLY A 326 15.78 13.00 3.84
CA GLY A 326 16.46 13.59 2.68
C GLY A 326 17.21 12.57 1.83
N VAL A 327 17.89 13.06 0.80
CA VAL A 327 18.71 12.25 -0.12
C VAL A 327 20.17 12.71 -0.07
N ARG A 328 21.10 11.77 -0.10
CA ARG A 328 22.55 12.01 -0.15
C ARG A 328 23.17 11.21 -1.30
N LEU A 329 24.15 11.78 -1.98
CA LEU A 329 24.99 11.02 -2.92
C LEU A 329 25.84 9.99 -2.17
N THR A 330 25.86 8.75 -2.66
CA THR A 330 26.69 7.66 -2.11
C THR A 330 27.17 6.73 -3.20
N ASP A 331 28.37 6.16 -3.04
CA ASP A 331 28.90 5.07 -3.85
C ASP A 331 28.39 3.69 -3.40
N LYS A 332 27.70 3.61 -2.25
CA LYS A 332 27.21 2.37 -1.65
C LYS A 332 25.87 1.89 -2.23
N ALA A 333 25.20 2.71 -3.03
CA ALA A 333 23.92 2.40 -3.68
C ALA A 333 24.06 2.49 -5.20
N TRP A 334 23.36 1.61 -5.93
CA TRP A 334 23.51 1.46 -7.39
C TRP A 334 23.07 2.71 -8.18
N ASN A 335 22.12 3.47 -7.65
CA ASN A 335 21.61 4.73 -8.19
C ASN A 335 22.41 5.95 -7.70
N LEU A 336 23.60 5.73 -7.12
CA LEU A 336 24.51 6.73 -6.58
C LEU A 336 23.90 7.71 -5.55
N THR A 337 22.73 7.38 -5.02
CA THR A 337 21.96 8.18 -4.08
C THR A 337 21.35 7.25 -3.03
N THR A 338 21.41 7.64 -1.76
CA THR A 338 20.75 6.94 -0.66
C THR A 338 19.99 7.94 0.17
N HIS A 339 18.88 7.50 0.75
CA HIS A 339 18.16 8.34 1.68
C HIS A 339 18.93 8.46 2.99
N LYS A 340 18.85 9.64 3.62
CA LYS A 340 19.38 9.85 4.96
C LYS A 340 18.30 9.49 5.96
N ILE A 341 18.58 8.53 6.82
CA ILE A 341 17.64 8.15 7.89
C ILE A 341 17.68 9.18 9.03
N GLY A 342 16.52 9.50 9.59
CA GLY A 342 16.38 10.31 10.80
C GLY A 342 17.02 9.59 12.00
N PRO A 343 17.82 10.27 12.82
CA PRO A 343 18.57 9.61 13.88
C PRO A 343 17.70 9.12 15.05
N ASP A 344 16.50 9.69 15.23
CA ASP A 344 15.55 9.26 16.26
C ASP A 344 14.60 8.18 15.72
N VAL A 345 15.00 6.92 15.86
CA VAL A 345 14.16 5.80 15.39
C VAL A 345 12.98 5.51 16.33
N ASP A 346 13.00 6.03 17.56
CA ASP A 346 11.92 5.85 18.53
C ASP A 346 10.76 6.81 18.26
N PHE A 347 11.05 7.98 17.68
CA PHE A 347 10.06 8.88 17.11
C PHE A 347 9.23 8.16 16.03
N ASP A 348 9.89 7.47 15.10
CA ASP A 348 9.20 6.79 14.00
C ASP A 348 8.39 5.58 14.47
N ARG A 349 8.91 4.85 15.47
CA ARG A 349 8.16 3.80 16.17
C ARG A 349 6.90 4.35 16.86
N SER A 350 7.01 5.51 17.50
CA SER A 350 5.88 6.17 18.17
C SER A 350 4.87 6.75 17.17
N TYR A 351 5.34 7.24 16.02
CA TYR A 351 4.50 7.65 14.90
C TYR A 351 3.66 6.47 14.37
N LEU A 352 4.30 5.32 14.12
CA LEU A 352 3.61 4.13 13.64
C LEU A 352 2.53 3.65 14.63
N LEU A 353 2.81 3.63 15.94
CA LEU A 353 1.81 3.29 16.95
C LEU A 353 0.60 4.22 16.85
N GLN A 354 0.80 5.54 16.84
CA GLN A 354 -0.29 6.50 16.76
C GLN A 354 -1.09 6.35 15.46
N ASP A 355 -0.41 6.19 14.33
CA ASP A 355 -1.06 6.05 13.03
C ASP A 355 -1.92 4.77 12.96
N LEU A 356 -1.45 3.66 13.53
CA LEU A 356 -2.19 2.40 13.57
C LEU A 356 -3.28 2.39 14.64
N LEU A 357 -3.13 3.09 15.76
CA LEU A 357 -4.24 3.27 16.72
C LEU A 357 -5.43 3.96 16.05
N LEU A 358 -5.19 4.93 15.16
CA LEU A 358 -6.24 5.61 14.39
C LEU A 358 -6.92 4.73 13.32
N SER A 359 -6.38 3.54 13.01
CA SER A 359 -7.10 2.57 12.18
C SER A 359 -8.28 1.92 12.91
N GLY A 360 -8.23 1.90 14.25
CA GLY A 360 -9.12 1.09 15.08
C GLY A 360 -8.83 -0.41 15.01
N LEU A 361 -7.80 -0.85 14.30
CA LEU A 361 -7.48 -2.27 14.08
C LEU A 361 -6.33 -2.77 14.98
N VAL A 362 -6.08 -2.08 16.10
CA VAL A 362 -5.11 -2.48 17.13
C VAL A 362 -5.89 -2.94 18.36
N ASP A 363 -5.66 -4.19 18.78
CA ASP A 363 -6.28 -4.79 19.97
C ASP A 363 -5.40 -4.55 21.21
N HIS A 364 -4.09 -4.82 21.08
CA HIS A 364 -3.11 -4.58 22.14
C HIS A 364 -1.82 -3.98 21.61
N TYR A 365 -1.10 -3.25 22.45
CA TYR A 365 0.28 -2.85 22.18
C TYR A 365 1.17 -2.97 23.42
N GLY A 366 2.48 -3.08 23.22
CA GLY A 366 3.45 -3.17 24.30
C GLY A 366 4.86 -2.83 23.85
N TYR A 367 5.79 -2.82 24.79
CA TYR A 367 7.21 -2.66 24.50
C TYR A 367 8.01 -3.79 25.13
N VAL A 368 8.97 -4.32 24.40
CA VAL A 368 9.88 -5.36 24.88
C VAL A 368 11.32 -4.95 24.59
N GLU A 369 12.24 -5.28 25.48
CA GLU A 369 13.66 -5.06 25.27
C GLU A 369 14.19 -5.91 24.09
N GLY A 370 15.42 -5.65 23.64
CA GLY A 370 16.13 -6.54 22.71
C GLY A 370 16.97 -5.84 21.65
N VAL A 371 16.69 -4.56 21.37
CA VAL A 371 17.52 -3.75 20.45
C VAL A 371 18.78 -3.25 21.16
N GLY A 372 18.71 -3.08 22.48
CA GLY A 372 19.75 -2.47 23.31
C GLY A 372 19.73 -0.94 23.20
N ALA A 373 19.95 -0.21 24.29
CA ALA A 373 19.91 1.25 24.25
C ALA A 373 21.13 1.82 23.50
N ALA A 374 20.93 2.92 22.79
CA ALA A 374 21.98 3.74 22.19
C ALA A 374 21.60 5.20 22.41
N PRO A 375 22.21 5.90 23.38
CA PRO A 375 21.85 7.29 23.70
C PRO A 375 22.36 8.25 22.62
N MET A 376 21.78 9.46 22.55
CA MET A 376 22.23 10.51 21.63
C MET A 376 23.72 10.86 21.77
N SER A 377 24.30 10.69 22.96
CA SER A 377 25.72 10.91 23.23
C SER A 377 26.64 9.82 22.68
N ALA A 378 26.11 8.64 22.36
CA ALA A 378 26.83 7.49 21.81
C ALA A 378 25.93 6.73 20.82
N PRO A 379 25.58 7.35 19.68
CA PRO A 379 24.68 6.74 18.70
C PRO A 379 25.35 5.55 18.01
N ARG A 380 24.53 4.64 17.50
CA ARG A 380 24.99 3.57 16.60
C ARG A 380 24.91 4.04 15.16
N THR A 381 25.47 3.25 14.26
CA THR A 381 25.48 3.54 12.82
C THR A 381 24.89 2.37 12.05
N ASN A 382 24.11 2.66 11.01
CA ASN A 382 23.56 1.64 10.11
C ASN A 382 24.50 1.34 8.92
N LEU A 383 24.02 0.59 7.92
CA LEU A 383 24.83 0.17 6.77
C LEU A 383 25.25 1.33 5.85
N THR A 384 24.44 2.39 5.76
CA THR A 384 24.73 3.56 4.92
C THR A 384 25.75 4.49 5.60
N GLY A 385 25.84 4.45 6.93
CA GLY A 385 26.70 5.35 7.72
C GLY A 385 25.90 6.39 8.50
N ASP A 386 24.57 6.29 8.51
CA ASP A 386 23.72 7.21 9.27
C ASP A 386 23.69 6.82 10.74
N ALA A 387 23.84 7.82 11.60
CA ALA A 387 23.77 7.65 13.03
C ALA A 387 22.32 7.51 13.50
N TYR A 388 22.06 6.65 14.48
CA TYR A 388 20.76 6.53 15.15
C TYR A 388 20.92 6.33 16.66
N PHE A 389 19.93 6.80 17.41
CA PHE A 389 19.76 6.60 18.84
C PHE A 389 18.40 5.97 19.13
N THR A 390 18.30 5.21 20.22
CA THR A 390 17.11 4.44 20.62
C THR A 390 17.16 4.04 22.09
N ASP A 391 16.00 3.87 22.72
CA ASP A 391 15.82 3.33 24.07
C ASP A 391 16.06 1.82 24.14
N GLY A 392 16.23 1.19 22.98
CA GLY A 392 16.54 -0.24 22.88
C GLY A 392 15.32 -1.15 22.98
N LEU A 393 14.12 -0.58 22.95
CA LEU A 393 12.86 -1.32 22.96
C LEU A 393 12.38 -1.64 21.53
N ARG A 394 11.50 -2.62 21.43
CA ARG A 394 10.69 -2.93 20.26
C ARG A 394 9.25 -2.60 20.60
N LEU A 395 8.55 -1.92 19.70
CA LEU A 395 7.10 -1.82 19.78
C LEU A 395 6.50 -3.16 19.36
N VAL A 396 5.55 -3.67 20.13
CA VAL A 396 4.80 -4.89 19.81
C VAL A 396 3.34 -4.52 19.60
N LEU A 397 2.80 -4.82 18.42
CA LEU A 397 1.41 -4.54 18.05
C LEU A 397 0.65 -5.85 17.84
N PHE A 398 -0.56 -5.94 18.38
CA PHE A 398 -1.49 -7.05 18.11
C PHE A 398 -2.64 -6.48 17.30
N LEU A 399 -2.74 -6.90 16.04
CA LEU A 399 -3.77 -6.42 15.13
C LEU A 399 -5.07 -7.22 15.28
N SER A 400 -6.17 -6.57 14.94
CA SER A 400 -7.54 -7.08 15.07
C SER A 400 -8.29 -7.01 13.75
N ASP A 401 -9.18 -7.96 13.53
CA ASP A 401 -10.15 -7.93 12.42
C ASP A 401 -11.36 -7.03 12.76
N ARG A 402 -11.51 -6.65 14.04
CA ARG A 402 -12.61 -5.85 14.55
C ARG A 402 -12.12 -4.47 14.98
N LYS A 403 -12.89 -3.45 14.63
CA LYS A 403 -12.68 -2.11 15.14
C LYS A 403 -12.76 -2.12 16.67
N THR A 404 -11.71 -1.61 17.29
CA THR A 404 -11.56 -1.40 18.73
C THR A 404 -11.51 0.10 18.95
N VAL A 405 -12.38 0.62 19.82
CA VAL A 405 -12.30 2.03 20.21
C VAL A 405 -11.03 2.25 21.01
N LEU A 406 -10.44 3.45 20.93
CA LEU A 406 -9.13 3.72 21.52
C LEU A 406 -9.06 3.41 23.03
N GLU A 407 -10.18 3.60 23.74
CA GLU A 407 -10.32 3.34 25.18
C GLU A 407 -10.21 1.85 25.54
N ASP A 408 -10.55 0.95 24.61
CA ASP A 408 -10.54 -0.50 24.80
C ASP A 408 -9.20 -1.13 24.38
N VAL A 409 -8.29 -0.36 23.77
CA VAL A 409 -6.98 -0.88 23.33
C VAL A 409 -6.12 -1.21 24.54
N GLY A 410 -5.81 -2.50 24.71
CA GLY A 410 -5.03 -2.97 25.84
C GLY A 410 -3.54 -2.63 25.74
N ARG A 411 -2.93 -2.24 26.86
CA ARG A 411 -1.47 -2.08 26.96
C ARG A 411 -0.87 -3.25 27.72
N LEU A 412 0.07 -3.96 27.11
CA LEU A 412 0.79 -5.04 27.78
C LEU A 412 1.58 -4.50 28.98
N PRO A 413 1.60 -5.22 30.12
CA PRO A 413 2.35 -4.85 31.32
C PRO A 413 3.85 -5.18 31.18
N TRP A 414 4.45 -4.79 30.06
CA TRP A 414 5.87 -4.97 29.76
C TRP A 414 6.63 -3.65 29.91
N ALA A 415 7.75 -3.49 29.21
CA ALA A 415 8.62 -2.33 29.31
C ALA A 415 7.86 -1.02 29.03
N ARG A 416 8.44 0.09 29.49
CA ARG A 416 7.94 1.43 29.23
C ARG A 416 9.06 2.23 28.57
N PRO A 417 8.79 2.90 27.44
CA PRO A 417 9.72 3.89 26.90
C PRO A 417 10.00 4.94 27.96
N GLN A 418 11.27 5.28 28.14
CA GLN A 418 11.68 6.43 28.93
C GLN A 418 11.77 7.63 27.99
N GLN A 419 11.40 8.82 28.45
CA GLN A 419 11.72 10.04 27.70
C GLN A 419 13.25 10.17 27.64
N GLN A 420 13.79 10.27 26.42
CA GLN A 420 15.22 10.45 26.18
C GLN A 420 15.63 11.91 26.19
#